data_AF-A0A9X1RZW4-F1
#
_entry.id   AF-A0A9X1RZW4-F1
#
_cell.length_a   1.000
_cell.length_b   1.000
_cell.length_c   1.000
_cell.angle_alpha   90.00
_cell.angle_beta   90.00
_cell.angle_gamma   90.00
#
_symmetry.space_group_name_H-M   'P 1'
#
loop_
_entity.id
_entity.type
_entity.pdbx_description
1 polymer ?
#
loop_
_entity_poly.entity_id
_entity_poly.type
_entity_poly.pdbx_seq_one_letter_code
_entity_poly.pdbx_strand_id
1 'polypeptide(L)'
;MADHTTNYSGTFIEVSEDCPIDHGAEPPIAENLSIAALHYRLISEKPYGRTSDDVIFETHALRKGIDPNDQDARAEFFSKGQPCLRSSPLGKRYGWGTHHDAEGRVALVPRDSEEYAALAADPALAHTRAMRSSRAK
;
A
#
# COMPACT_ATOMS: atom_id res chain seq x y z
N MET A 1 8.02 -13.98 -20.21
CA MET A 1 6.83 -13.30 -19.64
C MET A 1 7.37 -12.32 -18.62
N ALA A 2 7.05 -11.04 -18.74
CA ALA A 2 7.55 -10.04 -17.80
C ALA A 2 6.72 -10.17 -16.52
N ASP A 3 7.36 -10.55 -15.42
CA ASP A 3 6.74 -10.56 -14.10
C ASP A 3 6.48 -9.10 -13.70
N HIS A 4 5.21 -8.73 -13.54
CA HIS A 4 4.85 -7.35 -13.22
C HIS A 4 4.89 -7.14 -11.71
N THR A 5 6.01 -6.66 -11.19
CA THR A 5 6.11 -6.32 -9.76
C THR A 5 5.50 -4.96 -9.44
N THR A 6 4.94 -4.85 -8.24
CA THR A 6 4.44 -3.60 -7.66
C THR A 6 5.34 -3.03 -6.57
N ASN A 7 6.52 -3.64 -6.38
CA ASN A 7 7.47 -3.25 -5.35
C ASN A 7 8.20 -1.96 -5.72
N TYR A 8 8.26 -1.06 -4.75
CA TYR A 8 9.16 0.09 -4.75
C TYR A 8 10.25 -0.14 -3.72
N SER A 9 11.46 0.35 -3.95
CA SER A 9 12.56 0.31 -3.00
C SER A 9 13.03 1.73 -2.70
N GLY A 10 13.33 2.02 -1.42
CA GLY A 10 13.77 3.34 -0.96
C GLY A 10 12.83 4.47 -1.40
N THR A 11 11.52 4.24 -1.32
CA THR A 11 10.50 5.14 -1.88
C THR A 11 9.47 5.46 -0.80
N PHE A 12 9.13 6.72 -0.65
CA PHE A 12 8.03 7.17 0.17
C PHE A 12 6.84 7.55 -0.69
N ILE A 13 5.71 6.87 -0.47
CA ILE A 13 4.43 7.19 -1.11
C ILE A 13 3.61 8.04 -0.14
N GLU A 14 3.59 9.33 -0.41
CA GLU A 14 2.75 10.30 0.27
C GLU A 14 1.27 10.05 -0.01
N VAL A 15 0.42 10.54 0.89
CA VAL A 15 -1.03 10.62 0.68
C VAL A 15 -1.38 11.44 -0.56
N SER A 16 -2.55 11.18 -1.12
CA SER A 16 -3.06 11.92 -2.26
C SER A 16 -3.36 13.37 -1.87
N GLU A 17 -3.10 14.30 -2.79
CA GLU A 17 -3.44 15.72 -2.64
C GLU A 17 -4.94 15.96 -2.40
N ASP A 18 -5.79 15.04 -2.93
CA ASP A 18 -7.25 15.08 -2.83
C ASP A 18 -7.76 14.27 -1.61
N CYS A 19 -6.88 13.87 -0.70
CA CYS A 19 -7.28 13.15 0.51
C CYS A 19 -8.02 14.10 1.45
N PRO A 20 -9.28 13.81 1.82
CA PRO A 20 -10.10 14.73 2.63
C PRO A 20 -9.67 14.81 4.09
N ILE A 21 -8.71 13.98 4.52
CA ILE A 21 -8.24 13.92 5.90
C ILE A 21 -6.75 14.22 6.01
N ASP A 22 -6.41 14.94 7.07
CA ASP A 22 -5.06 15.38 7.43
C ASP A 22 -4.35 14.42 8.39
N HIS A 23 -5.02 13.39 8.90
CA HIS A 23 -4.49 12.40 9.84
C HIS A 23 -4.69 10.97 9.32
N GLY A 24 -3.91 10.01 9.84
CA GLY A 24 -4.08 8.59 9.55
C GLY A 24 -5.32 8.06 10.27
N ALA A 25 -6.39 7.78 9.52
CA ALA A 25 -7.63 7.22 10.06
C ALA A 25 -7.71 5.73 9.76
N GLU A 26 -7.92 4.91 10.79
CA GLU A 26 -8.05 3.47 10.61
C GLU A 26 -9.34 3.15 9.81
N PRO A 27 -9.25 2.37 8.72
CA PRO A 27 -10.43 2.00 7.95
C PRO A 27 -11.38 1.14 8.79
N PRO A 28 -12.71 1.38 8.69
CA PRO A 28 -13.69 0.62 9.48
C PRO A 28 -13.65 -0.86 9.09
N ILE A 29 -13.58 -1.72 10.10
CA ILE A 29 -13.67 -3.17 9.95
C ILE A 29 -15.16 -3.52 9.81
N ALA A 30 -15.62 -3.61 8.56
CA ALA A 30 -16.97 -4.10 8.25
C ALA A 30 -16.99 -5.64 8.16
N GLU A 31 -18.19 -6.23 8.16
CA GLU A 31 -18.42 -7.68 7.96
C GLU A 31 -17.71 -8.21 6.70
N ASN A 32 -17.61 -7.38 5.66
CA ASN A 32 -16.75 -7.60 4.50
C ASN A 32 -15.50 -6.74 4.62
N LEU A 33 -14.37 -7.37 4.96
CA LEU A 33 -13.05 -6.72 5.00
C LEU A 33 -12.76 -6.02 3.67
N SER A 34 -12.80 -4.69 3.70
CA SER A 34 -12.48 -3.86 2.55
C SER A 34 -10.99 -3.93 2.23
N ILE A 35 -10.60 -3.67 0.98
CA ILE A 35 -9.19 -3.62 0.55
C ILE A 35 -8.37 -2.69 1.45
N ALA A 36 -8.94 -1.55 1.86
CA ALA A 36 -8.31 -0.62 2.79
C ALA A 36 -8.00 -1.29 4.14
N ALA A 37 -8.98 -1.97 4.73
CA ALA A 37 -8.83 -2.66 6.02
C ALA A 37 -7.84 -3.81 5.94
N LEU A 38 -7.82 -4.56 4.84
CA LEU A 38 -6.84 -5.62 4.60
C LEU A 38 -5.42 -5.04 4.49
N HIS A 39 -5.19 -4.07 3.61
CA HIS A 39 -3.88 -3.42 3.51
C HIS A 39 -3.43 -2.83 4.84
N TYR A 40 -4.34 -2.17 5.56
CA TYR A 40 -4.04 -1.57 6.86
C TYR A 40 -3.58 -2.64 7.84
N ARG A 41 -4.37 -3.71 7.99
CA ARG A 41 -4.06 -4.81 8.89
C ARG A 41 -2.75 -5.51 8.53
N LEU A 42 -2.55 -5.87 7.27
CA LEU A 42 -1.37 -6.62 6.84
C LEU A 42 -0.07 -5.85 7.06
N ILE A 43 -0.08 -4.54 6.86
CA ILE A 43 1.10 -3.70 7.03
C ILE A 43 1.26 -3.26 8.48
N SER A 44 0.18 -2.86 9.16
CA SER A 44 0.21 -2.41 10.56
C SER A 44 0.58 -3.54 11.53
N GLU A 45 0.18 -4.78 11.24
CA GLU A 45 0.54 -5.95 12.06
C GLU A 45 2.05 -6.27 11.99
N LYS A 46 2.68 -6.04 10.83
CA LYS A 46 4.12 -6.27 10.61
C LYS A 46 4.71 -5.18 9.70
N PRO A 47 4.99 -3.98 10.24
CA PRO A 47 5.64 -2.92 9.47
C PRO A 47 7.02 -3.40 9.01
N TYR A 48 7.34 -3.18 7.74
CA TYR A 48 8.53 -3.71 7.07
C TYR A 48 8.64 -5.24 7.08
N GLY A 49 7.55 -5.97 7.35
CA GLY A 49 7.55 -7.44 7.31
C GLY A 49 7.18 -8.00 5.94
N ARG A 50 6.53 -7.20 5.09
CA ARG A 50 5.96 -7.61 3.80
C ARG A 50 6.33 -6.61 2.72
N THR A 51 6.40 -7.06 1.47
CA THR A 51 6.57 -6.16 0.31
C THR A 51 5.22 -5.70 -0.23
N SER A 52 5.22 -4.77 -1.19
CA SER A 52 3.97 -4.29 -1.81
C SER A 52 3.23 -5.43 -2.50
N ASP A 53 4.01 -6.28 -3.16
CA ASP A 53 3.58 -7.47 -3.88
C ASP A 53 2.88 -8.46 -2.93
N ASP A 54 3.51 -8.75 -1.79
CA ASP A 54 2.93 -9.63 -0.76
C ASP A 54 1.62 -9.07 -0.23
N VAL A 55 1.56 -7.78 0.06
CA VAL A 55 0.32 -7.16 0.59
C VAL A 55 -0.81 -7.24 -0.43
N ILE A 56 -0.54 -6.95 -1.70
CA ILE A 56 -1.54 -6.97 -2.76
C ILE A 56 -1.99 -8.40 -3.04
N PHE A 57 -1.06 -9.35 -3.12
CA PHE A 57 -1.36 -10.75 -3.37
C PHE A 57 -2.10 -11.38 -2.18
N GLU A 58 -1.64 -11.19 -0.95
CA GLU A 58 -2.29 -11.71 0.26
C GLU A 58 -3.72 -11.15 0.40
N THR A 59 -3.91 -9.87 0.07
CA THR A 59 -5.25 -9.26 0.00
C THR A 59 -6.13 -9.91 -1.07
N HIS A 60 -5.58 -10.22 -2.24
CA HIS A 60 -6.30 -10.93 -3.29
C HIS A 60 -6.66 -12.36 -2.86
N ALA A 61 -5.68 -13.08 -2.31
CA ALA A 61 -5.79 -14.46 -1.86
C ALA A 61 -6.85 -14.59 -0.76
N LEU A 62 -6.81 -13.73 0.27
CA LEU A 62 -7.81 -13.69 1.35
C LEU A 62 -9.23 -13.44 0.82
N ARG A 63 -9.37 -12.58 -0.19
CA ARG A 63 -10.69 -12.28 -0.79
C ARG A 63 -11.20 -13.39 -1.71
N LYS A 64 -10.29 -14.16 -2.31
CA LYS A 64 -10.62 -15.28 -3.22
C LYS A 64 -10.65 -16.63 -2.51
N GLY A 65 -10.18 -16.71 -1.27
CA GLY A 65 -10.01 -17.98 -0.55
C GLY A 65 -8.85 -18.82 -1.10
N ILE A 66 -7.82 -18.17 -1.66
CA ILE A 66 -6.59 -18.81 -2.15
C ILE A 66 -5.55 -18.81 -1.03
N ASP A 67 -4.63 -19.78 -1.02
CA ASP A 67 -3.49 -19.78 -0.09
C ASP A 67 -2.50 -18.66 -0.47
N PRO A 68 -2.16 -17.73 0.45
CA PRO A 68 -1.20 -16.66 0.19
C PRO A 68 0.23 -17.16 -0.07
N ASN A 69 0.54 -18.43 0.22
CA ASN A 69 1.83 -19.06 -0.11
C ASN A 69 1.81 -19.77 -1.46
N ASP A 70 0.68 -19.78 -2.17
CA ASP A 70 0.58 -20.43 -3.47
C ASP A 70 1.35 -19.66 -4.53
N GLN A 71 2.48 -20.22 -4.95
CA GLN A 71 3.37 -19.58 -5.92
C GLN A 71 2.78 -19.55 -7.34
N ASP A 72 1.91 -20.50 -7.68
CA ASP A 72 1.31 -20.61 -9.01
C ASP A 72 0.24 -19.53 -9.19
N ALA A 73 -0.64 -19.37 -8.20
CA ALA A 73 -1.60 -18.29 -8.13
C ALA A 73 -0.91 -16.91 -8.07
N ARG A 74 0.23 -16.81 -7.36
CA ARG A 74 1.04 -15.59 -7.34
C ARG A 74 1.57 -15.25 -8.73
N ALA A 75 2.16 -16.23 -9.42
CA ALA A 75 2.67 -16.05 -10.77
C ALA A 75 1.54 -15.70 -11.75
N GLU A 76 0.37 -16.35 -11.67
CA GLU A 76 -0.79 -16.02 -12.50
C GLU A 76 -1.32 -14.61 -12.22
N PHE A 77 -1.32 -14.21 -10.95
CA PHE A 77 -1.75 -12.88 -10.53
C PHE A 77 -0.82 -11.79 -11.08
N PHE A 78 0.51 -11.97 -10.98
CA PHE A 78 1.51 -11.01 -11.49
C PHE A 78 1.86 -11.19 -12.98
N SER A 79 1.32 -12.22 -13.64
CA SER A 79 1.34 -12.36 -15.09
C SER A 79 0.58 -11.22 -15.80
N LYS A 80 -0.32 -10.54 -15.07
CA LYS A 80 -0.98 -9.30 -15.51
C LYS A 80 -0.54 -8.14 -14.62
N GLY A 81 -0.42 -6.94 -15.20
CA GLY A 81 -0.09 -5.74 -14.43
C GLY A 81 -1.12 -5.46 -13.33
N GLN A 82 -0.67 -5.44 -12.07
CA GLN A 82 -1.52 -5.19 -10.91
C GLN A 82 -1.41 -3.74 -10.40
N PRO A 83 -2.48 -3.20 -9.80
CA PRO A 83 -2.44 -1.88 -9.19
C PRO A 83 -1.53 -1.88 -7.96
N CYS A 84 -0.44 -1.12 -8.01
CA CYS A 84 0.46 -0.93 -6.87
C CYS A 84 -0.19 -0.17 -5.70
N LEU A 85 0.50 -0.10 -4.56
CA LEU A 85 0.02 0.58 -3.36
C LEU A 85 -0.26 2.08 -3.55
N ARG A 86 0.25 2.73 -4.59
CA ARG A 86 -0.18 4.10 -4.98
C ARG A 86 -1.68 4.19 -5.29
N SER A 87 -2.30 3.10 -5.73
CA SER A 87 -3.75 3.03 -5.95
C SER A 87 -4.53 2.64 -4.70
N SER A 88 -3.84 2.34 -3.60
CA SER A 88 -4.47 1.87 -2.37
C SER A 88 -5.43 2.92 -1.82
N PRO A 89 -6.65 2.54 -1.40
CA PRO A 89 -7.59 3.47 -0.77
C PRO A 89 -7.02 4.15 0.49
N LEU A 90 -6.00 3.55 1.12
CA LEU A 90 -5.33 4.09 2.31
C LEU A 90 -4.75 5.48 2.09
N GLY A 91 -3.89 5.65 1.09
CA GLY A 91 -3.32 6.96 0.75
C GLY A 91 -4.32 7.93 0.11
N LYS A 92 -5.45 7.41 -0.38
CA LYS A 92 -6.45 8.18 -1.12
C LYS A 92 -7.52 8.82 -0.24
N ARG A 93 -7.96 8.10 0.80
CA ARG A 93 -9.10 8.48 1.64
C ARG A 93 -8.82 8.45 3.13
N TYR A 94 -7.81 7.70 3.56
CA TYR A 94 -7.57 7.40 4.97
C TYR A 94 -6.28 8.04 5.52
N GLY A 95 -5.64 8.95 4.77
CA GLY A 95 -4.54 9.73 5.34
C GLY A 95 -3.29 8.92 5.72
N TRP A 96 -3.07 7.77 5.07
CA TRP A 96 -1.89 6.93 5.32
C TRP A 96 -0.88 7.01 4.18
N GLY A 97 0.35 7.40 4.51
CA GLY A 97 1.50 7.22 3.63
C GLY A 97 2.02 5.79 3.72
N THR A 98 2.70 5.32 2.67
CA THR A 98 3.44 4.04 2.70
C THR A 98 4.91 4.29 2.44
N HIS A 99 5.74 3.89 3.40
CA HIS A 99 7.19 3.93 3.25
C HIS A 99 7.72 2.58 2.78
N HIS A 100 8.58 2.60 1.77
CA HIS A 100 9.22 1.42 1.22
C HIS A 100 10.71 1.48 1.48
N ASP A 101 11.20 0.54 2.27
CA ASP A 101 12.61 0.41 2.60
C ASP A 101 13.46 -0.03 1.38
N ALA A 102 14.79 -0.04 1.51
CA ALA A 102 15.70 -0.50 0.45
C ALA A 102 15.40 -1.93 -0.03
N GLU A 103 14.90 -2.80 0.86
CA GLU A 103 14.50 -4.18 0.52
C GLU A 103 13.08 -4.28 -0.09
N GLY A 104 12.41 -3.15 -0.29
CA GLY A 104 11.05 -3.05 -0.85
C GLY A 104 9.93 -3.43 0.12
N ARG A 105 10.27 -3.55 1.40
CA ARG A 105 9.35 -3.83 2.51
C ARG A 105 8.58 -2.56 2.86
N VAL A 106 7.29 -2.70 3.09
CA VAL A 106 6.37 -1.57 3.29
C VAL A 106 5.99 -1.38 4.75
N ALA A 107 5.90 -0.13 5.18
CA ALA A 107 5.30 0.29 6.43
C ALA A 107 4.25 1.39 6.20
N LEU A 108 3.26 1.47 7.09
CA LEU A 108 2.24 2.53 7.08
C LEU A 108 2.66 3.63 8.02
N VAL A 109 2.56 4.87 7.53
CA VAL A 109 2.92 6.06 8.29
C VAL A 109 1.71 7.01 8.30
N PRO A 110 1.17 7.36 9.49
CA PRO A 110 0.07 8.31 9.58
C PRO A 110 0.51 9.70 9.10
N ARG A 111 -0.32 10.39 8.31
CA ARG A 111 -0.01 11.74 7.82
C ARG A 111 0.31 12.78 8.90
N ASP A 112 -0.33 12.65 10.06
CA ASP A 112 -0.18 13.57 11.21
C ASP A 112 1.09 13.29 12.04
N SER A 113 1.80 12.20 11.76
CA SER A 113 2.99 11.83 12.54
C SER A 113 4.25 12.58 12.13
N GLU A 114 5.12 12.84 13.10
CA GLU A 114 6.45 13.43 12.85
C GLU A 114 7.29 12.56 11.91
N GLU A 115 7.13 11.24 11.97
CA GLU A 115 7.78 10.30 11.05
C GLU A 115 7.38 10.55 9.59
N TYR A 116 6.11 10.90 9.32
CA TYR A 116 5.68 11.25 7.97
C TYR A 116 6.41 12.49 7.46
N ALA A 117 6.49 13.53 8.30
CA ALA A 117 7.19 14.77 7.94
C ALA A 117 8.69 14.53 7.74
N ALA A 118 9.32 13.71 8.57
CA ALA A 118 10.72 13.34 8.44
C ALA A 118 10.97 12.57 7.14
N LEU A 119 10.16 11.56 6.84
CA LEU A 119 10.26 10.78 5.61
C LEU A 119 10.01 11.66 4.38
N ALA A 120 8.95 12.47 4.38
CA ALA A 120 8.63 13.39 3.28
C ALA A 120 9.72 14.46 3.02
N ALA A 121 10.50 14.81 4.04
CA ALA A 121 11.62 15.74 3.92
C ALA A 121 12.96 15.05 3.58
N ASP A 122 13.02 13.72 3.62
CA ASP A 122 14.25 12.95 3.41
C ASP A 122 14.62 12.91 1.91
N PRO A 123 15.71 13.54 1.47
CA PRO A 123 16.06 13.57 0.05
C PRO A 123 16.69 12.27 -0.47
N ALA A 124 17.03 11.33 0.40
CA ALA A 124 17.58 10.02 0.00
C ALA A 124 16.47 9.06 -0.46
N LEU A 125 15.22 9.29 -0.02
CA LEU A 125 14.06 8.54 -0.46
C LEU A 125 13.47 9.12 -1.75
N ALA A 126 13.00 8.23 -2.62
CA ALA A 126 12.21 8.64 -3.77
C ALA A 126 10.80 9.05 -3.31
N HIS A 127 10.40 10.27 -3.62
CA HIS A 127 9.07 10.79 -3.26
C HIS A 127 8.07 10.56 -4.38
N THR A 128 6.95 9.94 -4.03
CA THR A 128 5.81 9.78 -4.93
C THR A 128 4.52 9.97 -4.16
N ARG A 129 3.41 10.15 -4.87
CA ARG A 129 2.10 10.39 -4.26
C ARG A 129 1.10 9.32 -4.66
N ALA A 130 0.20 9.00 -3.73
CA ALA A 130 -0.96 8.17 -3.99
C ALA A 130 -1.84 8.80 -5.07
N MET A 131 -2.41 7.96 -5.93
CA MET A 131 -3.24 8.38 -7.05
C MET A 131 -4.50 9.10 -6.57
N ARG A 132 -4.99 10.08 -7.34
CA ARG A 132 -6.19 10.85 -6.96
C ARG A 132 -7.44 9.98 -6.79
N SER A 133 -8.27 10.33 -5.81
CA SER A 133 -9.55 9.68 -5.51
C SER A 133 -10.55 9.84 -6.63
N SER A 134 -10.63 11.04 -7.18
CA SER A 134 -11.35 11.33 -8.41
C SER A 134 -10.50 10.95 -9.63
N ARG A 135 -11.04 10.10 -10.52
CA ARG A 135 -10.64 10.18 -11.92
C ARG A 135 -11.22 11.51 -12.40
N ALA A 136 -10.39 12.55 -12.50
CA ALA A 136 -10.81 13.76 -13.18
C ALA A 136 -11.33 13.33 -14.55
N LYS A 137 -12.62 13.58 -14.79
CA LYS A 137 -13.31 13.25 -16.02
C LYS A 137 -13.05 14.36 -17.04
#